data_AF-A0A4U2EN95-F1
#
_entry.id   AF-A0A4U2EN95-F1
#
_cell.length_a   1.000
_cell.length_b   1.000
_cell.length_c   1.000
_cell.angle_alpha   90.00
_cell.angle_beta   90.00
_cell.angle_gamma   90.00
#
_symmetry.space_group_name_H-M   'P 1'
#
loop_
_entity.id
_entity.type
_entity.pdbx_description
1 polymer ?
#
loop_
_entity_poly.entity_id
_entity_poly.type
_entity_poly.pdbx_seq_one_letter_code
_entity_poly.pdbx_strand_id
1 'polypeptide(L)' 'MFTNKQHDKIKVLYWVKTGFSLWYKRLEKAKDKWPSNEKSQVFTLTQFELDRLLSGFTIIGHEPIKINYFTMS' A
#
# COMPACT_ATOMS: atom_id res chain seq x y z
N MET A 1 2.86 7.99 4.06
CA MET A 1 1.96 7.13 4.85
C MET A 1 2.78 6.42 5.91
N PHE A 2 2.24 6.24 7.12
CA PHE A 2 2.95 5.64 8.24
C PHE A 2 2.15 4.46 8.80
N THR A 3 2.86 3.40 9.20
CA THR A 3 2.27 2.25 9.90
C THR A 3 2.98 2.00 11.22
N ASN A 4 2.32 1.31 12.14
CA ASN A 4 2.92 0.90 13.40
C ASN A 4 3.63 -0.46 13.26
N LYS A 5 4.42 -0.85 14.27
CA LYS A 5 5.16 -2.13 14.29
C LYS A 5 4.27 -3.37 14.15
N GLN A 6 3.01 -3.30 14.58
CA GLN A 6 2.08 -4.43 14.47
C GLN A 6 1.36 -4.46 13.11
N HIS A 7 1.56 -3.43 12.28
CA HIS A 7 0.91 -3.25 10.98
C HIS A 7 -0.62 -3.38 11.05
N ASP A 8 -1.22 -2.92 12.15
CA ASP A 8 -2.68 -2.89 12.37
C ASP A 8 -3.25 -1.46 12.29
N LYS A 9 -2.38 -0.45 12.18
CA LYS A 9 -2.75 0.96 12.15
C LYS A 9 -2.07 1.67 11.00
N ILE A 10 -2.88 2.32 10.16
CA ILE A 10 -2.43 3.16 9.06
C ILE A 10 -2.73 4.63 9.39
N LYS A 11 -1.73 5.49 9.17
CA LYS A 11 -1.84 6.94 9.23
C LYS A 11 -1.45 7.55 7.88
N VAL A 12 -2.36 8.27 7.23
CA VAL A 12 -2.06 9.06 6.03
C VAL A 12 -2.14 10.53 6.41
N LEU A 13 -0.99 11.21 6.32
CA LEU A 13 -0.90 12.65 6.49
C LEU A 13 -0.77 13.29 5.11
N TYR A 14 -1.68 14.21 4.80
CA TYR A 14 -1.65 14.95 3.53
C TYR A 14 -2.05 16.40 3.78
N TRP A 15 -1.54 17.30 2.92
CA TRP A 15 -1.80 18.73 3.02
C TRP A 15 -2.99 19.11 2.14
N VAL A 16 -3.94 19.88 2.67
CA VAL A 16 -5.14 20.36 1.97
C VAL A 16 -5.26 21.87 2.16
N LYS A 17 -4.96 22.64 1.10
CA LYS A 17 -5.11 24.10 0.97
C LYS A 17 -4.54 24.93 2.13
N THR A 18 -5.22 24.96 3.28
CA THR A 18 -4.94 25.77 4.47
C THR A 18 -4.57 24.97 5.71
N GLY A 19 -4.67 23.64 5.69
CA GLY A 19 -4.19 22.80 6.80
C GLY A 19 -3.75 21.40 6.37
N PHE A 20 -3.25 20.62 7.32
CA PHE A 20 -3.04 19.20 7.12
C PHE A 20 -4.30 18.40 7.51
N SER A 21 -4.54 17.33 6.77
CA SER A 21 -5.52 16.30 7.10
C SER A 21 -4.79 15.03 7.48
N LEU A 22 -5.18 14.44 8.61
CA LEU A 22 -4.68 13.15 9.06
C LEU A 22 -5.82 12.14 9.00
N TRP A 23 -5.70 11.18 8.10
CA TRP A 23 -6.58 10.02 8.04
C TRP A 23 -5.98 8.88 8.87
N TYR A 24 -6.83 8.25 9.69
CA TYR A 24 -6.46 7.17 10.59
C TYR A 24 -7.40 5.98 10.41
N LYS A 25 -6.83 4.81 10.10
CA LYS A 25 -7.55 3.55 9.96
C LYS A 25 -6.91 2.50 10.86
N ARG A 26 -7.73 1.79 11.62
CA ARG A 26 -7.33 0.61 12.40
C ARG A 26 -7.93 -0.63 11.75
N LEU A 27 -7.12 -1.67 11.60
CA LEU A 27 -7.56 -2.98 11.18
C LEU A 27 -7.82 -3.83 12.44
N GLU A 28 -9.05 -4.33 12.58
CA GLU A 28 -9.44 -5.07 13.80
C GLU A 28 -9.13 -6.57 13.73
N LYS A 29 -9.19 -7.16 12.52
CA LYS A 29 -9.08 -8.61 12.32
C LYS A 29 -7.93 -9.02 11.39
N ALA A 30 -7.27 -8.06 10.74
CA ALA A 30 -6.22 -8.32 9.76
C ALA A 30 -4.98 -7.49 10.09
N LYS A 31 -3.80 -8.06 9.83
CA LYS A 31 -2.55 -7.30 9.78
C LYS A 31 -2.30 -6.93 8.34
N ASP A 32 -1.96 -5.68 8.06
CA ASP A 32 -1.47 -5.30 6.75
C ASP A 32 -0.22 -6.11 6.45
N LYS A 33 -0.18 -6.70 5.25
CA LYS A 33 1.03 -7.31 4.71
C LYS A 33 1.96 -6.19 4.27
N TRP A 34 2.54 -5.50 5.25
CA TRP A 34 3.52 -4.47 5.02
C TRP A 34 4.81 -5.11 4.51
N PRO A 35 5.52 -4.48 3.57
CA PRO A 35 6.87 -4.91 3.22
C PRO A 35 7.83 -4.68 4.38
N SER A 36 7.99 -5.71 5.21
CA SER A 36 8.94 -5.68 6.34
C SER A 36 10.37 -6.03 5.93
N ASN A 37 10.58 -6.62 4.75
CA ASN A 37 11.88 -7.18 4.33
C ASN A 37 12.61 -6.36 3.25
N GLU A 38 12.03 -5.25 2.81
CA GLU A 38 12.63 -4.38 1.80
C GLU A 38 13.53 -3.36 2.51
N LYS A 39 14.78 -3.21 2.07
CA LYS A 39 15.77 -2.27 2.64
C LYS A 39 15.36 -0.79 2.54
N SER A 40 14.29 -0.50 1.81
CA SER A 40 13.79 0.83 1.55
C SER A 40 12.77 1.24 2.60
N GLN A 41 13.10 2.26 3.38
CA GLN A 41 12.23 2.81 4.44
C GLN A 41 11.08 3.69 3.87
N VAL A 42 11.14 4.02 2.57
CA VAL A 42 10.18 4.87 1.86
C VAL A 42 9.75 4.18 0.56
N PHE A 43 8.44 4.16 0.30
CA PHE A 43 7.86 3.63 -0.92
C PHE A 43 7.08 4.73 -1.65
N THR A 44 7.25 4.80 -2.96
CA THR A 44 6.36 5.54 -3.84
C THR A 44 5.28 4.57 -4.30
N LEU A 45 4.02 4.86 -3.97
CA LEU A 45 2.88 4.05 -4.37
C LEU A 45 2.06 4.80 -5.40
N THR A 46 1.59 4.07 -6.40
CA THR A 46 0.50 4.51 -7.28
C THR A 46 -0.83 4.52 -6.51
N GLN A 47 -1.82 5.23 -7.03
CA GLN A 47 -3.16 5.25 -6.43
C GLN A 47 -3.78 3.84 -6.35
N PHE A 48 -3.57 3.03 -7.40
CA PHE A 48 -4.04 1.65 -7.42
C PHE A 48 -3.39 0.77 -6.34
N GLU A 49 -2.08 0.89 -6.15
CA GLU A 49 -1.37 0.15 -5.10
C GLU A 49 -1.82 0.60 -3.71
N LEU A 50 -2.05 1.90 -3.53
CA LEU A 50 -2.61 2.44 -2.29
C LEU A 50 -4.00 1.83 -2.02
N ASP A 51 -4.91 1.85 -2.98
CA ASP A 51 -6.26 1.30 -2.81
C ASP A 51 -6.24 -0.21 -2.50
N ARG A 52 -5.35 -0.96 -3.14
CA ARG A 52 -5.11 -2.39 -2.85
C ARG A 52 -4.66 -2.60 -1.42
N LEU A 53 -3.69 -1.81 -0.98
CA LEU A 53 -3.13 -1.87 0.37
C LEU A 53 -4.20 -1.53 1.41
N LEU A 54 -4.98 -0.48 1.18
CA LEU A 54 -6.09 -0.09 2.06
C LEU A 54 -7.21 -1.13 2.11
N SER A 55 -7.33 -1.95 1.06
CA SER A 55 -8.27 -3.08 0.99
C SER A 55 -7.70 -4.38 1.59
N GLY A 56 -6.47 -4.36 2.11
CA GLY A 56 -5.82 -5.50 2.77
C GLY A 56 -5.04 -6.43 1.84
N PHE A 57 -4.78 -6.03 0.59
CA PHE A 57 -3.96 -6.80 -0.33
C PHE A 57 -2.48 -6.46 -0.16
N THR A 58 -1.61 -7.45 -0.42
CA THR A 58 -0.18 -7.19 -0.51
C THR A 58 0.11 -6.42 -1.80
N ILE A 59 0.90 -5.36 -1.69
CA ILE A 59 1.40 -4.60 -2.85
C ILE A 59 2.73 -5.14 -3.36
N ILE A 60 3.40 -5.98 -2.57
CA ILE A 60 4.75 -6.47 -2.84
C ILE A 60 4.70 -7.99 -3.00
N GLY A 61 5.28 -8.46 -4.11
CA GLY A 61 5.26 -9.86 -4.53
C GLY A 61 4.23 -10.23 -5.60
N HIS A 62 3.39 -9.30 -6.07
CA HIS A 62 2.66 -9.51 -7.32
C HIS A 62 3.56 -9.14 -8.48
N GLU A 63 4.29 -10.12 -9.01
CA GLU A 63 4.87 -9.95 -10.34
C GLU A 63 3.74 -9.65 -11.34
N PRO A 64 3.91 -8.65 -12.22
CA PRO A 64 2.98 -8.45 -13.31
C PRO A 64 2.92 -9.76 -14.11
N ILE A 65 1.73 -10.34 -14.22
CA ILE A 65 1.52 -11.52 -15.06
C ILE A 65 1.94 -11.10 -16.48
N LYS A 66 3.04 -11.67 -16.97
CA LYS A 66 3.46 -11.48 -18.36
C LYS A 66 2.46 -12.24 -19.23
N ILE A 67 1.41 -11.55 -19.66
CA ILE A 67 0.52 -12.07 -20.68
C ILE A 67 1.27 -11.94 -22.00
N ASN A 68 1.98 -13.00 -22.39
CA ASN A 68 2.52 -13.07 -23.74
C ASN A 68 1.32 -13.11 -24.68
N TYR A 69 1.09 -12.01 -25.39
CA TYR A 69 0.16 -11.97 -26.52
C TYR A 69 0.62 -13.06 -27.49
N PHE A 70 -0.15 -14.14 -27.60
CA PHE A 70 0.01 -15.09 -28.70
C PHE A 70 -0.38 -14.33 -29.98
N THR A 71 0.62 -13.77 -30.65
CA THR A 71 0.46 -13.35 -32.03
C THR A 71 0.33 -14.63 -32.86
N MET A 72 -0.90 -15.01 -33.21
CA MET A 72 -1.11 -16.01 -34.25
C MET A 72 -0.69 -15.35 -35.58
N SER A 73 0.43 -15.80 -36.11
CA SER A 73 0.86 -15.62 -37.50
C SER A 73 -0.08 -16.33 -38.46
#